data_AF-A0A8H6TP01-F1
#
_entry.id   AF-A0A8H6TP01-F1
#
_cell.length_a   1.000
_cell.length_b   1.000
_cell.length_c   1.000
_cell.angle_alpha   90.00
_cell.angle_beta   90.00
_cell.angle_gamma   90.00
#
_symmetry.space_group_name_H-M   'P 1'
#
loop_
_entity.id
_entity.type
_entity.pdbx_description
1 polymer ?
#
loop_
_entity_poly.entity_id
_entity_poly.type
_entity_poly.pdbx_seq_one_letter_code
_entity_poly.pdbx_strand_id
1 'polypeptide(L)'
;MLRPCLPRSSPLSPLLRGARLRFLSTNMKVVPVPVRSDNYAYLLVDDATKQAAAVDPFDVAKVTEAADNLGVRLVALITTHHHEDHSGGNALFASKYPEAIIYAGSDKAPAATKIVKDRDVFKLGENVTIRGLATPCHTQDSICFHATDASDPTHPGGVFTGDTLFVAGCGRFFEGTAEEMHAALSYLGTLPDETITYNGHEYTQGNLAFAKSVEPKNADVARLEELVRSNTITTGLTTIGDEKKWNPFMRLQSAEIREAMKADSSTSDSALMDALRTAKNNFRG
;
A
#
# COMPACT_ATOMS: atom_id res chain seq x y z
N MET A 1 -58.20 68.23 -17.63
CA MET A 1 -57.87 68.28 -16.18
C MET A 1 -57.69 66.83 -15.72
N LEU A 2 -56.62 66.35 -15.09
CA LEU A 2 -55.32 66.92 -14.68
C LEU A 2 -54.22 65.84 -14.87
N ARG A 3 -52.99 66.26 -15.20
CA ARG A 3 -51.71 65.59 -14.83
C ARG A 3 -51.17 66.30 -13.56
N PRO A 4 -50.18 65.80 -12.79
CA PRO A 4 -49.08 64.88 -13.11
C PRO A 4 -49.08 63.63 -12.17
N CYS A 5 -48.02 62.86 -11.85
CA CYS A 5 -46.57 63.00 -12.04
C CYS A 5 -45.82 61.65 -12.04
N LEU A 6 -44.49 61.71 -12.21
CA LEU A 6 -43.49 60.65 -11.96
C LEU A 6 -42.26 61.28 -11.27
N PRO A 7 -41.62 60.56 -10.34
CA PRO A 7 -40.16 60.60 -10.18
C PRO A 7 -39.58 59.17 -10.24
N ARG A 8 -38.71 58.86 -11.20
CA ARG A 8 -37.22 59.00 -11.18
C ARG A 8 -36.49 57.83 -10.52
N SER A 9 -35.45 57.40 -11.23
CA SER A 9 -34.56 56.26 -10.96
C SER A 9 -33.36 56.59 -10.06
N SER A 10 -32.89 55.61 -9.28
CA SER A 10 -31.46 55.32 -9.11
C SER A 10 -31.24 53.85 -8.72
N PRO A 11 -30.03 53.27 -8.93
CA PRO A 11 -29.81 51.82 -8.81
C PRO A 11 -29.19 51.42 -7.46
N LEU A 12 -29.34 50.13 -7.10
CA LEU A 12 -28.48 49.48 -6.11
C LEU A 12 -27.58 48.41 -6.77
N SER A 13 -26.38 48.28 -6.20
CA SER A 13 -25.16 47.75 -6.83
C SER A 13 -25.06 46.21 -6.89
N PRO A 14 -24.33 45.62 -7.87
CA PRO A 14 -24.12 44.17 -7.97
C PRO A 14 -22.92 43.67 -7.14
N LEU A 15 -23.20 43.04 -5.99
CA LEU A 15 -22.28 42.21 -5.20
C LEU A 15 -23.12 41.03 -4.67
N LEU A 16 -22.75 39.76 -4.80
CA LEU A 16 -21.41 39.18 -4.70
C LEU A 16 -21.07 38.15 -5.79
N ARG A 17 -19.85 38.23 -6.32
CA ARG A 17 -19.13 37.05 -6.80
C ARG A 17 -18.71 36.22 -5.58
N GLY A 18 -19.54 35.27 -5.16
CA GLY A 18 -19.16 34.24 -4.20
C GLY A 18 -18.35 33.15 -4.91
N ALA A 19 -17.06 33.04 -4.61
CA ALA A 19 -16.20 32.06 -5.25
C ALA A 19 -16.69 30.63 -4.99
N ARG A 20 -16.86 29.84 -6.06
CA ARG A 20 -16.63 28.40 -5.93
C ARG A 20 -15.15 28.20 -5.68
N LEU A 21 -14.73 28.30 -4.41
CA LEU A 21 -13.52 27.64 -3.97
C LEU A 21 -13.79 26.14 -4.12
N ARG A 22 -13.55 25.62 -5.32
CA ARG A 22 -13.15 24.23 -5.44
C ARG A 22 -11.83 24.19 -4.67
N PHE A 23 -11.89 23.73 -3.42
CA PHE A 23 -10.76 23.00 -2.89
C PHE A 23 -10.55 21.85 -3.88
N LEU A 24 -9.62 22.06 -4.82
CA LEU A 24 -8.97 20.96 -5.49
C LEU A 24 -8.36 20.16 -4.34
N SER A 25 -8.85 18.95 -4.12
CA SER A 25 -8.31 18.07 -3.08
C SER A 25 -6.83 17.88 -3.40
N THR A 26 -5.95 18.54 -2.65
CA THR A 26 -4.49 18.55 -2.85
C THR A 26 -3.85 17.25 -2.37
N ASN A 27 -4.68 16.25 -2.08
CA ASN A 27 -4.35 15.10 -1.28
C ASN A 27 -3.51 14.09 -2.06
N MET A 28 -2.69 13.35 -1.32
CA MET A 28 -2.16 12.07 -1.75
C MET A 28 -3.29 11.14 -2.23
N LYS A 29 -3.06 10.38 -3.30
CA LYS A 29 -3.97 9.32 -3.76
C LYS A 29 -3.17 8.08 -4.10
N VAL A 30 -3.78 6.91 -3.92
CA VAL A 30 -3.23 5.64 -4.37
C VAL A 30 -4.28 4.97 -5.25
N VAL A 31 -3.87 4.53 -6.44
CA VAL A 31 -4.75 3.81 -7.38
C VAL A 31 -4.12 2.46 -7.68
N PRO A 32 -4.73 1.34 -7.23
CA PRO A 32 -4.31 0.00 -7.61
C PRO A 32 -4.51 -0.24 -9.11
N VAL A 33 -3.52 -0.88 -9.74
CA VAL A 33 -3.52 -1.28 -11.15
C VAL A 33 -3.32 -2.80 -11.20
N PRO A 34 -4.37 -3.61 -11.42
CA PRO A 34 -4.24 -5.07 -11.49
C PRO A 34 -3.43 -5.52 -12.72
N VAL A 35 -2.37 -6.28 -12.47
CA VAL A 35 -1.43 -6.80 -13.49
C VAL A 35 -1.25 -8.31 -13.35
N ARG A 36 -0.83 -8.98 -14.43
CA ARG A 36 -0.71 -10.45 -14.49
C ARG A 36 -2.01 -11.16 -14.06
N SER A 37 -1.95 -12.24 -13.29
CA SER A 37 -3.11 -12.98 -12.77
C SER A 37 -3.65 -12.40 -11.46
N ASP A 38 -2.76 -11.94 -10.58
CA ASP A 38 -3.05 -11.61 -9.19
C ASP A 38 -2.12 -10.51 -8.62
N ASN A 39 -1.12 -10.01 -9.37
CA ASN A 39 -0.23 -8.95 -8.90
C ASN A 39 -0.93 -7.56 -8.92
N TYR A 40 -0.49 -6.67 -8.04
CA TYR A 40 -0.86 -5.26 -8.04
C TYR A 40 0.36 -4.36 -8.29
N ALA A 41 0.28 -3.56 -9.34
CA ALA A 41 1.05 -2.32 -9.43
C ALA A 41 0.23 -1.16 -8.82
N TYR A 42 0.86 -0.03 -8.50
CA TYR A 42 0.16 1.14 -7.95
C TYR A 42 0.60 2.44 -8.60
N LEU A 43 -0.33 3.38 -8.72
CA LEU A 43 0.00 4.80 -8.89
C LEU A 43 -0.14 5.50 -7.55
N LEU A 44 0.98 5.91 -6.96
CA LEU A 44 1.02 6.88 -5.86
C LEU A 44 1.05 8.27 -6.49
N VAL A 45 0.13 9.16 -6.11
CA VAL A 45 -0.10 10.45 -6.76
C VAL A 45 -0.08 11.59 -5.74
N ASP A 46 0.67 12.66 -6.04
CA ASP A 46 0.49 13.98 -5.42
C ASP A 46 -0.49 14.79 -6.30
N ASP A 47 -1.75 14.91 -5.87
CA ASP A 47 -2.78 15.53 -6.70
C ASP A 47 -2.61 17.04 -6.88
N ALA A 48 -1.82 17.70 -6.02
CA ALA A 48 -1.52 19.13 -6.16
C ALA A 48 -0.56 19.39 -7.33
N THR A 49 0.52 18.61 -7.43
CA THR A 49 1.54 18.77 -8.49
C THR A 49 1.25 17.95 -9.74
N LYS A 50 0.24 17.06 -9.71
CA LYS A 50 -0.06 16.05 -10.74
C LYS A 50 1.13 15.16 -11.07
N GLN A 51 2.00 14.92 -10.10
CA GLN A 51 3.10 13.97 -10.21
C GLN A 51 2.71 12.62 -9.64
N ALA A 52 3.19 11.55 -10.27
CA ALA A 52 2.95 10.18 -9.84
C ALA A 52 4.24 9.36 -9.78
N ALA A 53 4.31 8.46 -8.80
CA ALA A 53 5.25 7.36 -8.75
C ALA A 53 4.52 6.05 -9.07
N ALA A 54 5.12 5.21 -9.92
CA ALA A 54 4.63 3.87 -10.19
C ALA A 54 5.30 2.86 -9.25
N VAL A 55 4.53 2.14 -8.44
CA VAL A 55 5.04 1.07 -7.57
C VAL A 55 4.88 -0.28 -8.27
N ASP A 56 5.96 -1.06 -8.32
CA ASP A 56 6.07 -2.39 -8.94
C ASP A 56 5.40 -2.51 -10.35
N PRO A 57 5.70 -1.63 -11.32
CA PRO A 57 4.95 -1.53 -12.57
C PRO A 57 5.38 -2.54 -13.64
N PHE A 58 5.18 -3.83 -13.37
CA PHE A 58 5.45 -4.91 -14.33
C PHE A 58 4.81 -4.66 -15.70
N ASP A 59 3.50 -4.36 -15.71
CA ASP A 59 2.77 -3.97 -16.93
C ASP A 59 2.84 -2.44 -17.12
N VAL A 60 3.98 -1.97 -17.63
CA VAL A 60 4.22 -0.54 -17.90
C VAL A 60 3.15 0.06 -18.81
N ALA A 61 2.54 -0.73 -19.70
CA ALA A 61 1.49 -0.23 -20.60
C ALA A 61 0.22 0.14 -19.83
N LYS A 62 -0.30 -0.77 -18.98
CA LYS A 62 -1.45 -0.48 -18.10
C LYS A 62 -1.18 0.66 -17.13
N VAL A 63 0.03 0.72 -16.56
CA VAL A 63 0.42 1.78 -15.62
C VAL A 63 0.48 3.15 -16.32
N THR A 64 0.95 3.22 -17.57
CA THR A 64 0.82 4.44 -18.38
C THR A 64 -0.64 4.78 -18.64
N GLU A 65 -1.47 3.83 -19.09
CA GLU A 65 -2.88 4.08 -19.40
C GLU A 65 -3.65 4.61 -18.16
N ALA A 66 -3.40 4.05 -16.98
CA ALA A 66 -3.96 4.52 -15.73
C ALA A 66 -3.49 5.96 -15.38
N ALA A 67 -2.21 6.28 -15.63
CA ALA A 67 -1.67 7.63 -15.39
C ALA A 67 -2.24 8.67 -16.37
N ASP A 68 -2.35 8.32 -17.65
CA ASP A 68 -2.93 9.16 -18.70
C ASP A 68 -4.42 9.44 -18.42
N ASN A 69 -5.20 8.42 -18.02
CA ASN A 69 -6.61 8.55 -17.63
C ASN A 69 -6.82 9.44 -16.39
N LEU A 70 -5.85 9.47 -15.47
CA LEU A 70 -5.85 10.36 -14.30
C LEU A 70 -5.31 11.77 -14.59
N GLY A 71 -4.68 11.98 -15.76
CA GLY A 71 -4.03 13.23 -16.12
C GLY A 71 -2.80 13.55 -15.26
N VAL A 72 -2.03 12.53 -14.85
CA VAL A 72 -0.85 12.67 -13.99
C VAL A 72 0.44 12.29 -14.72
N ARG A 73 1.53 12.98 -14.41
CA ARG A 73 2.85 12.72 -14.99
C ARG A 73 3.63 11.75 -14.12
N LEU A 74 4.00 10.60 -14.69
CA LEU A 74 4.94 9.67 -14.09
C LEU A 74 6.34 10.30 -14.00
N VAL A 75 6.89 10.40 -12.78
CA VAL A 75 8.21 10.98 -12.49
C VAL A 75 9.12 10.06 -11.68
N ALA A 76 8.60 8.94 -11.18
CA ALA A 76 9.36 7.96 -10.43
C ALA A 76 8.80 6.54 -10.62
N LEU A 77 9.67 5.57 -10.41
CA LEU A 77 9.34 4.17 -10.18
C LEU A 77 9.83 3.77 -8.78
N ILE A 78 9.06 2.95 -8.08
CA ILE A 78 9.42 2.38 -6.78
C ILE A 78 9.31 0.86 -6.89
N THR A 79 10.41 0.15 -6.67
CA THR A 79 10.46 -1.32 -6.64
C THR A 79 10.57 -1.80 -5.20
N THR A 80 9.63 -2.63 -4.76
CA THR A 80 9.65 -3.21 -3.40
C THR A 80 10.76 -4.26 -3.26
N HIS A 81 10.96 -5.10 -4.26
CA HIS A 81 12.00 -6.14 -4.28
C HIS A 81 12.30 -6.63 -5.72
N HIS A 82 13.40 -7.38 -5.89
CA HIS A 82 13.91 -7.72 -7.22
C HIS A 82 13.15 -8.78 -8.03
N HIS A 83 12.14 -9.48 -7.49
CA HIS A 83 11.45 -10.54 -8.25
C HIS A 83 10.85 -10.01 -9.56
N GLU A 84 10.87 -10.85 -10.61
CA GLU A 84 10.58 -10.44 -11.99
C GLU A 84 9.18 -9.83 -12.14
N ASP A 85 8.20 -10.32 -11.39
CA ASP A 85 6.82 -9.84 -11.45
C ASP A 85 6.54 -8.52 -10.72
N HIS A 86 7.56 -7.97 -10.05
CA HIS A 86 7.58 -6.62 -9.48
C HIS A 86 8.54 -5.71 -10.26
N SER A 87 9.75 -6.21 -10.55
CA SER A 87 10.87 -5.43 -11.11
C SER A 87 11.03 -5.53 -12.63
N GLY A 88 10.39 -6.50 -13.29
CA GLY A 88 10.58 -6.80 -14.72
C GLY A 88 10.14 -5.68 -15.66
N GLY A 89 9.22 -4.82 -15.21
CA GLY A 89 8.82 -3.61 -15.94
C GLY A 89 9.85 -2.48 -15.91
N ASN A 90 10.81 -2.49 -14.98
CA ASN A 90 11.68 -1.34 -14.69
C ASN A 90 12.49 -0.85 -15.91
N ALA A 91 13.09 -1.77 -16.67
CA ALA A 91 13.91 -1.39 -17.82
C ALA A 91 13.08 -0.75 -18.96
N LEU A 92 11.85 -1.25 -19.17
CA LEU A 92 10.90 -0.66 -20.12
C LEU A 92 10.39 0.70 -19.63
N PHE A 93 10.12 0.83 -18.33
CA PHE A 93 9.74 2.10 -17.71
C PHE A 93 10.87 3.14 -17.85
N ALA A 94 12.11 2.78 -17.54
CA ALA A 94 13.29 3.63 -17.70
C ALA A 94 13.44 4.14 -19.15
N SER A 95 13.24 3.26 -20.13
CA SER A 95 13.30 3.64 -21.55
C SER A 95 12.16 4.56 -21.98
N LYS A 96 11.00 4.50 -21.31
CA LYS A 96 9.82 5.33 -21.62
C LYS A 96 9.82 6.66 -20.88
N TYR A 97 10.39 6.69 -19.68
CA TYR A 97 10.46 7.85 -18.78
C TYR A 97 11.92 8.10 -18.36
N PRO A 98 12.80 8.57 -19.29
CA PRO A 98 14.25 8.67 -19.05
C PRO A 98 14.65 9.69 -17.97
N GLU A 99 13.76 10.60 -17.58
CA GLU A 99 13.96 11.54 -16.47
C GLU A 99 13.50 10.99 -15.11
N ALA A 100 12.86 9.82 -15.06
CA ALA A 100 12.28 9.29 -13.84
C ALA A 100 13.33 8.66 -12.91
N ILE A 101 13.17 8.86 -11.61
CA ILE A 101 14.01 8.23 -10.60
C ILE A 101 13.47 6.83 -10.31
N ILE A 102 14.34 5.82 -10.29
CA ILE A 102 13.98 4.41 -10.09
C ILE A 102 14.57 3.99 -8.73
N TYR A 103 13.68 3.93 -7.74
CA TYR A 103 13.99 3.60 -6.36
C TYR A 103 13.90 2.09 -6.13
N ALA A 104 14.91 1.47 -5.52
CA ALA A 104 14.90 0.05 -5.16
C ALA A 104 15.78 -0.25 -3.93
N GLY A 105 15.61 -1.40 -3.30
CA GLY A 105 16.47 -1.85 -2.18
C GLY A 105 17.88 -2.31 -2.59
N SER A 106 18.06 -2.73 -3.85
CA SER A 106 19.37 -3.18 -4.37
C SER A 106 19.50 -2.96 -5.88
N ASP A 107 20.70 -3.22 -6.41
CA ASP A 107 21.00 -3.25 -7.84
C ASP A 107 20.56 -4.55 -8.54
N LYS A 108 20.00 -5.53 -7.80
CA LYS A 108 19.28 -6.67 -8.41
C LYS A 108 18.04 -6.21 -9.18
N ALA A 109 17.40 -5.12 -8.75
CA ALA A 109 16.25 -4.54 -9.43
C ALA A 109 16.73 -3.84 -10.73
N PRO A 110 16.25 -4.24 -11.92
CA PRO A 110 16.72 -3.67 -13.18
C PRO A 110 16.54 -2.15 -13.23
N ALA A 111 17.49 -1.46 -13.87
CA ALA A 111 17.50 -0.01 -14.07
C ALA A 111 17.39 0.87 -12.80
N ALA A 112 17.62 0.32 -11.59
CA ALA A 112 17.62 1.12 -10.36
C ALA A 112 18.64 2.28 -10.43
N THR A 113 18.15 3.52 -10.25
CA THR A 113 18.99 4.73 -10.24
C THR A 113 19.22 5.28 -8.84
N LYS A 114 18.38 4.87 -7.86
CA LYS A 114 18.52 5.24 -6.45
C LYS A 114 18.31 4.03 -5.55
N ILE A 115 19.38 3.56 -4.92
CA ILE A 115 19.29 2.56 -3.86
C ILE A 115 18.76 3.23 -2.57
N VAL A 116 17.72 2.65 -1.99
CA VAL A 116 17.02 3.09 -0.78
C VAL A 116 17.36 2.14 0.37
N LYS A 117 17.71 2.69 1.53
CA LYS A 117 18.02 1.96 2.76
C LYS A 117 16.93 2.14 3.82
N ASP A 118 17.06 1.44 4.94
CA ASP A 118 16.18 1.65 6.08
C ASP A 118 16.13 3.12 6.50
N ARG A 119 14.92 3.66 6.68
CA ARG A 119 14.62 5.05 7.07
C ARG A 119 15.06 6.13 6.10
N ASP A 120 15.57 5.80 4.91
CA ASP A 120 15.78 6.81 3.86
C ASP A 120 14.42 7.47 3.53
N VAL A 121 14.43 8.79 3.36
CA VAL A 121 13.25 9.60 3.05
C VAL A 121 13.45 10.34 1.73
N PHE A 122 12.44 10.30 0.87
CA PHE A 122 12.35 11.09 -0.35
C PHE A 122 10.94 11.65 -0.53
N LYS A 123 10.77 12.51 -1.55
CA LYS A 123 9.48 13.14 -1.87
C LYS A 123 8.99 12.74 -3.25
N LEU A 124 7.67 12.70 -3.40
CA LEU A 124 6.98 12.76 -4.68
C LEU A 124 6.21 14.10 -4.71
N GLY A 125 6.47 14.90 -5.74
CA GLY A 125 5.91 16.25 -5.83
C GLY A 125 6.29 17.13 -4.62
N GLU A 126 5.33 17.89 -4.11
CA GLU A 126 5.55 18.82 -2.99
C GLU A 126 5.13 18.20 -1.64
N ASN A 127 4.02 17.45 -1.65
CA ASN A 127 3.29 17.04 -0.43
C ASN A 127 3.59 15.61 0.02
N VAL A 128 3.82 14.67 -0.92
CA VAL A 128 3.93 13.26 -0.57
C VAL A 128 5.36 12.95 -0.10
N THR A 129 5.48 12.57 1.17
CA THR A 129 6.74 12.13 1.78
C THR A 129 6.75 10.62 1.87
N ILE A 130 7.82 9.98 1.41
CA ILE A 130 7.95 8.52 1.31
C ILE A 130 9.17 8.09 2.13
N ARG A 131 8.98 7.15 3.06
CA ARG A 131 10.03 6.57 3.89
C ARG A 131 10.21 5.08 3.56
N GLY A 132 11.44 4.69 3.23
CA GLY A 132 11.83 3.28 3.11
C GLY A 132 11.88 2.62 4.49
N LEU A 133 11.36 1.40 4.58
CA LEU A 133 11.39 0.53 5.76
C LEU A 133 12.03 -0.78 5.30
N ALA A 134 13.23 -1.10 5.77
CA ALA A 134 13.88 -2.35 5.35
C ALA A 134 13.18 -3.55 5.99
N THR A 135 12.74 -4.50 5.18
CA THR A 135 12.00 -5.70 5.60
C THR A 135 12.57 -6.96 4.94
N PRO A 136 13.88 -7.26 5.12
CA PRO A 136 14.47 -8.45 4.54
C PRO A 136 13.77 -9.69 5.09
N CYS A 137 13.39 -10.63 4.21
CA CYS A 137 13.06 -12.02 4.51
C CYS A 137 12.56 -12.73 3.24
N HIS A 138 11.57 -12.12 2.58
CA HIS A 138 11.04 -12.62 1.31
C HIS A 138 12.14 -12.61 0.27
N THR A 139 12.73 -11.43 0.07
CA THR A 139 14.09 -11.25 -0.44
C THR A 139 14.92 -10.49 0.59
N GLN A 140 16.24 -10.49 0.44
CA GLN A 140 17.16 -9.71 1.26
C GLN A 140 17.18 -8.21 0.89
N ASP A 141 16.61 -7.85 -0.26
CA ASP A 141 16.49 -6.46 -0.73
C ASP A 141 15.07 -5.89 -0.62
N SER A 142 14.18 -6.57 0.09
CA SER A 142 12.78 -6.15 0.31
C SER A 142 12.70 -4.86 1.13
N ILE A 143 12.14 -3.81 0.54
CA ILE A 143 11.82 -2.53 1.18
C ILE A 143 10.31 -2.29 1.10
N CYS A 144 9.68 -2.05 2.25
CA CYS A 144 8.33 -1.48 2.30
C CYS A 144 8.40 0.05 2.25
N PHE A 145 7.48 0.71 1.57
CA PHE A 145 7.48 2.16 1.40
C PHE A 145 6.26 2.79 2.08
N HIS A 146 6.49 3.55 3.16
CA HIS A 146 5.44 4.27 3.88
C HIS A 146 5.31 5.69 3.34
N ALA A 147 4.18 6.01 2.72
CA ALA A 147 3.85 7.30 2.13
C ALA A 147 2.86 8.07 3.01
N THR A 148 3.13 9.36 3.23
CA THR A 148 2.30 10.26 4.04
C THR A 148 2.13 11.61 3.34
N ASP A 149 0.94 12.20 3.48
CA ASP A 149 0.64 13.54 2.99
C ASP A 149 1.10 14.59 4.01
N ALA A 150 2.08 15.42 3.64
CA ALA A 150 2.56 16.51 4.48
C ALA A 150 1.63 17.75 4.47
N SER A 151 0.67 17.82 3.53
CA SER A 151 -0.33 18.89 3.44
C SER A 151 -1.60 18.61 4.24
N ASP A 152 -1.91 17.33 4.48
CA ASP A 152 -3.07 16.88 5.25
C ASP A 152 -2.67 15.87 6.34
N PRO A 153 -2.39 16.34 7.57
CA PRO A 153 -2.08 15.47 8.71
C PRO A 153 -3.23 14.53 9.14
N THR A 154 -4.43 14.66 8.56
CA THR A 154 -5.56 13.75 8.82
C THR A 154 -5.68 12.65 7.77
N HIS A 155 -4.89 12.70 6.69
CA HIS A 155 -4.80 11.60 5.74
C HIS A 155 -4.15 10.39 6.41
N PRO A 156 -4.74 9.17 6.35
CA PRO A 156 -4.21 7.97 7.00
C PRO A 156 -2.84 7.46 6.49
N GLY A 157 -2.19 8.18 5.56
CA GLY A 157 -1.03 7.67 4.82
C GLY A 157 -1.33 6.38 4.04
N GLY A 158 -0.27 5.60 3.80
CA GLY A 158 -0.32 4.29 3.18
C GLY A 158 1.04 3.59 3.21
N VAL A 159 1.08 2.26 3.21
CA VAL A 159 2.32 1.49 3.12
C VAL A 159 2.25 0.46 1.99
N PHE A 160 3.18 0.58 1.05
CA PHE A 160 3.41 -0.40 -0.01
C PHE A 160 4.31 -1.49 0.54
N THR A 161 3.77 -2.70 0.68
CA THR A 161 4.43 -3.79 1.42
C THR A 161 5.07 -4.85 0.54
N GLY A 162 4.85 -4.78 -0.78
CA GLY A 162 5.26 -5.83 -1.73
C GLY A 162 4.83 -7.19 -1.20
N ASP A 163 5.81 -8.09 -1.11
CA ASP A 163 5.62 -9.47 -0.65
C ASP A 163 6.01 -9.69 0.82
N THR A 164 6.28 -8.64 1.60
CA THR A 164 6.50 -8.78 3.05
C THR A 164 5.18 -9.09 3.77
N LEU A 165 4.18 -8.20 3.61
CA LEU A 165 2.88 -8.26 4.28
C LEU A 165 1.76 -8.29 3.22
N PHE A 166 0.85 -9.25 3.35
CA PHE A 166 -0.40 -9.34 2.58
C PHE A 166 -1.59 -9.23 3.53
N VAL A 167 -2.78 -8.93 3.01
CA VAL A 167 -4.01 -9.00 3.80
C VAL A 167 -4.18 -10.40 4.41
N ALA A 168 -4.13 -10.50 5.73
CA ALA A 168 -4.09 -11.73 6.53
C ALA A 168 -2.96 -12.74 6.19
N GLY A 169 -1.87 -12.30 5.58
CA GLY A 169 -0.74 -13.15 5.23
C GLY A 169 0.62 -12.46 5.28
N CYS A 170 1.67 -13.19 4.92
CA CYS A 170 3.01 -12.66 4.68
C CYS A 170 3.68 -13.42 3.54
N GLY A 171 4.84 -12.94 3.10
CA GLY A 171 5.69 -13.60 2.10
C GLY A 171 6.10 -15.02 2.46
N ARG A 172 6.49 -15.79 1.44
CA ARG A 172 7.35 -16.96 1.65
C ARG A 172 8.78 -16.49 1.93
N PHE A 173 9.49 -17.18 2.80
CA PHE A 173 10.85 -16.81 3.21
C PHE A 173 11.83 -17.44 2.20
N PHE A 174 12.01 -16.81 1.02
CA PHE A 174 12.87 -17.38 -0.03
C PHE A 174 14.35 -17.09 0.20
N GLU A 175 14.70 -15.90 0.67
CA GLU A 175 16.09 -15.50 0.95
C GLU A 175 16.38 -15.26 2.45
N GLY A 176 15.47 -15.61 3.36
CA GLY A 176 15.60 -15.28 4.79
C GLY A 176 14.85 -16.24 5.72
N THR A 177 14.67 -15.78 6.96
CA THR A 177 14.31 -16.59 8.12
C THR A 177 13.01 -16.13 8.80
N ALA A 178 12.48 -16.97 9.68
CA ALA A 178 11.33 -16.63 10.51
C ALA A 178 11.61 -15.50 11.52
N GLU A 179 12.85 -15.36 11.98
CA GLU A 179 13.27 -14.24 12.84
C GLU A 179 13.23 -12.91 12.05
N GLU A 180 13.74 -12.92 10.82
CA GLU A 180 13.68 -11.77 9.91
C GLU A 180 12.24 -11.37 9.56
N MET A 181 11.36 -12.32 9.22
CA MET A 181 9.94 -11.99 8.98
C MET A 181 9.25 -11.46 10.24
N HIS A 182 9.54 -12.06 11.41
CA HIS A 182 8.97 -11.57 12.67
C HIS A 182 9.45 -10.15 12.98
N ALA A 183 10.72 -9.83 12.77
CA ALA A 183 11.26 -8.47 12.89
C ALA A 183 10.62 -7.51 11.89
N ALA A 184 10.49 -7.91 10.61
CA ALA A 184 9.86 -7.12 9.56
C ALA A 184 8.39 -6.77 9.86
N LEU A 185 7.57 -7.77 10.22
CA LEU A 185 6.16 -7.54 10.56
C LEU A 185 6.00 -6.78 11.88
N SER A 186 6.89 -7.00 12.87
CA SER A 186 6.90 -6.21 14.10
C SER A 186 7.24 -4.74 13.80
N TYR A 187 8.17 -4.48 12.87
CA TYR A 187 8.54 -3.14 12.44
C TYR A 187 7.38 -2.45 11.70
N LEU A 188 6.73 -3.12 10.75
CA LEU A 188 5.50 -2.61 10.12
C LEU A 188 4.39 -2.37 11.16
N GLY A 189 4.29 -3.22 12.18
CA GLY A 189 3.40 -3.06 13.33
C GLY A 189 3.64 -1.81 14.17
N THR A 190 4.77 -1.10 14.01
CA THR A 190 5.02 0.21 14.64
C THR A 190 4.40 1.40 13.91
N LEU A 191 3.87 1.20 12.70
CA LEU A 191 3.12 2.23 11.97
C LEU A 191 1.77 2.52 12.65
N PRO A 192 1.17 3.70 12.42
CA PRO A 192 -0.18 4.03 12.87
C PRO A 192 -1.22 2.98 12.45
N ASP A 193 -2.22 2.75 13.30
CA ASP A 193 -3.23 1.70 13.06
C ASP A 193 -4.13 2.03 11.86
N GLU A 194 -4.28 3.31 11.53
CA GLU A 194 -5.00 3.82 10.38
C GLU A 194 -4.26 3.66 9.04
N THR A 195 -2.95 3.33 9.06
CA THR A 195 -2.14 3.25 7.83
C THR A 195 -2.64 2.15 6.90
N ILE A 196 -3.13 2.56 5.73
CA ILE A 196 -3.68 1.67 4.69
C ILE A 196 -2.58 0.79 4.09
N THR A 197 -2.84 -0.51 3.92
CA THR A 197 -1.89 -1.47 3.35
C THR A 197 -2.09 -1.69 1.86
N TYR A 198 -1.00 -1.69 1.09
CA TYR A 198 -0.98 -1.92 -0.36
C TYR A 198 0.03 -3.03 -0.69
N ASN A 199 -0.48 -4.25 -0.89
CA ASN A 199 0.31 -5.49 -0.97
C ASN A 199 0.56 -5.99 -2.40
N GLY A 200 1.55 -6.87 -2.59
CA GLY A 200 2.01 -7.32 -3.91
C GLY A 200 0.99 -8.13 -4.72
N HIS A 201 0.19 -8.97 -4.06
CA HIS A 201 -0.71 -9.93 -4.72
C HIS A 201 -2.08 -10.09 -4.04
N GLU A 202 -3.10 -10.42 -4.83
CA GLU A 202 -4.45 -10.79 -4.38
C GLU A 202 -4.53 -12.23 -3.82
N TYR A 203 -3.82 -12.48 -2.73
CA TYR A 203 -3.85 -13.77 -2.02
C TYR A 203 -4.91 -13.82 -0.90
N THR A 204 -5.77 -12.81 -0.77
CA THR A 204 -6.59 -12.58 0.43
C THR A 204 -7.55 -13.73 0.73
N GLN A 205 -8.16 -14.33 -0.30
CA GLN A 205 -9.07 -15.46 -0.11
C GLN A 205 -8.37 -16.68 0.52
N GLY A 206 -7.19 -17.05 0.03
CA GLY A 206 -6.39 -18.15 0.58
C GLY A 206 -5.72 -17.79 1.92
N ASN A 207 -5.45 -16.52 2.16
CA ASN A 207 -4.98 -16.01 3.45
C ASN A 207 -6.09 -16.11 4.52
N LEU A 208 -7.31 -15.69 4.20
CA LEU A 208 -8.50 -15.84 5.02
C LEU A 208 -8.79 -17.32 5.34
N ALA A 209 -8.76 -18.21 4.34
CA ALA A 209 -8.97 -19.64 4.54
C ALA A 209 -7.96 -20.24 5.54
N PHE A 210 -6.68 -19.85 5.43
CA PHE A 210 -5.66 -20.26 6.40
C PHE A 210 -5.89 -19.63 7.78
N ALA A 211 -6.20 -18.33 7.87
CA ALA A 211 -6.48 -17.65 9.14
C ALA A 211 -7.64 -18.31 9.90
N LYS A 212 -8.73 -18.65 9.21
CA LYS A 212 -9.87 -19.41 9.76
C LYS A 212 -9.47 -20.82 10.24
N SER A 213 -8.40 -21.42 9.71
CA SER A 213 -7.94 -22.74 10.14
C SER A 213 -7.09 -22.73 11.43
N VAL A 214 -6.45 -21.59 11.76
CA VAL A 214 -5.58 -21.44 12.93
C VAL A 214 -6.15 -20.55 14.04
N GLU A 215 -7.13 -19.70 13.73
CA GLU A 215 -7.80 -18.83 14.71
C GLU A 215 -9.33 -18.74 14.48
N PRO A 216 -10.06 -19.88 14.47
CA PRO A 216 -11.46 -19.95 14.06
C PRO A 216 -12.45 -19.16 14.95
N LYS A 217 -12.09 -18.80 16.19
CA LYS A 217 -12.94 -18.02 17.10
C LYS A 217 -12.68 -16.51 17.03
N ASN A 218 -11.72 -16.05 16.21
CA ASN A 218 -11.40 -14.63 16.09
C ASN A 218 -12.53 -13.86 15.37
N ALA A 219 -13.21 -12.99 16.10
CA ALA A 219 -14.32 -12.18 15.59
C ALA A 219 -13.90 -11.17 14.49
N ASP A 220 -12.65 -10.70 14.47
CA ASP A 220 -12.15 -9.81 13.41
C ASP A 220 -12.00 -10.55 12.07
N VAL A 221 -11.76 -11.88 12.06
CA VAL A 221 -11.68 -12.68 10.82
C VAL A 221 -13.03 -12.71 10.09
N ALA A 222 -14.16 -12.59 10.81
CA ALA A 222 -15.49 -12.47 10.19
C ALA A 222 -15.66 -11.15 9.40
N ARG A 223 -14.99 -10.07 9.82
CA ARG A 223 -14.96 -8.80 9.07
C ARG A 223 -14.15 -8.93 7.78
N LEU A 224 -13.03 -9.65 7.82
CA LEU A 224 -12.26 -9.98 6.62
C LEU A 224 -13.04 -10.88 5.66
N GLU A 225 -13.81 -11.84 6.16
CA GLU A 225 -14.69 -12.69 5.35
C GLU A 225 -15.75 -11.87 4.60
N GLU A 226 -16.38 -10.90 5.26
CA GLU A 226 -17.30 -9.97 4.60
C GLU A 226 -16.61 -9.09 3.55
N LEU A 227 -15.38 -8.64 3.80
CA LEU A 227 -14.57 -7.87 2.84
C LEU A 227 -14.27 -8.68 1.58
N VAL A 228 -13.81 -9.92 1.73
CA VAL A 228 -13.56 -10.86 0.60
C VAL A 228 -14.85 -11.23 -0.13
N ARG A 229 -15.99 -11.34 0.58
CA ARG A 229 -17.30 -11.62 -0.03
C ARG A 229 -17.84 -10.46 -0.87
N SER A 230 -17.47 -9.23 -0.52
CA SER A 230 -18.00 -8.00 -1.14
C SER A 230 -17.07 -7.37 -2.20
N ASN A 231 -15.79 -7.76 -2.25
CA ASN A 231 -14.79 -7.15 -3.14
C ASN A 231 -13.96 -8.22 -3.87
N THR A 232 -13.72 -8.01 -5.17
CA THR A 232 -12.75 -8.81 -5.95
C THR A 232 -11.32 -8.29 -5.88
N ILE A 233 -11.13 -7.10 -5.30
CA ILE A 233 -9.85 -6.43 -5.07
C ILE A 233 -9.89 -5.95 -3.61
N THR A 234 -9.02 -6.48 -2.76
CA THR A 234 -9.00 -6.17 -1.31
C THR A 234 -7.92 -5.16 -0.92
N THR A 235 -6.88 -5.02 -1.74
CA THR A 235 -5.75 -4.13 -1.46
C THR A 235 -6.22 -2.67 -1.35
N GLY A 236 -5.66 -1.93 -0.39
CA GLY A 236 -6.10 -0.57 -0.07
C GLY A 236 -7.41 -0.47 0.73
N LEU A 237 -8.08 -1.59 1.06
CA LEU A 237 -9.31 -1.61 1.87
C LEU A 237 -9.07 -1.94 3.36
N THR A 238 -7.81 -2.20 3.75
CA THR A 238 -7.42 -2.66 5.08
C THR A 238 -6.23 -1.86 5.61
N THR A 239 -6.04 -1.86 6.93
CA THR A 239 -4.97 -1.09 7.58
C THR A 239 -4.02 -1.95 8.43
N ILE A 240 -2.89 -1.38 8.84
CA ILE A 240 -1.96 -1.99 9.80
C ILE A 240 -2.67 -2.38 11.12
N GLY A 241 -3.63 -1.57 11.57
CA GLY A 241 -4.49 -1.85 12.73
C GLY A 241 -5.46 -3.03 12.53
N ASP A 242 -5.80 -3.35 11.28
CA ASP A 242 -6.60 -4.53 10.94
C ASP A 242 -5.73 -5.80 10.89
N GLU A 243 -4.55 -5.72 10.29
CA GLU A 243 -3.62 -6.86 10.22
C GLU A 243 -3.21 -7.33 11.62
N LYS A 244 -2.98 -6.41 12.57
CA LYS A 244 -2.79 -6.75 14.00
C LYS A 244 -3.95 -7.56 14.62
N LYS A 245 -5.16 -7.46 14.07
CA LYS A 245 -6.38 -8.12 14.58
C LYS A 245 -6.69 -9.44 13.92
N TRP A 246 -6.37 -9.66 12.65
CA TRP A 246 -6.71 -10.91 11.94
C TRP A 246 -5.54 -11.69 11.32
N ASN A 247 -4.34 -11.10 11.18
CA ASN A 247 -3.24 -11.74 10.46
C ASN A 247 -2.48 -12.71 11.38
N PRO A 248 -2.47 -14.03 11.11
CA PRO A 248 -1.83 -15.00 12.01
C PRO A 248 -0.35 -14.70 12.26
N PHE A 249 0.35 -14.14 11.28
CA PHE A 249 1.77 -13.81 11.34
C PHE A 249 2.07 -12.56 12.18
N MET A 250 1.10 -11.67 12.37
CA MET A 250 1.21 -10.52 13.30
C MET A 250 0.65 -10.83 14.70
N ARG A 251 0.16 -12.06 14.93
CA ARG A 251 -0.61 -12.45 16.13
C ARG A 251 0.02 -13.60 16.91
N LEU A 252 1.34 -13.68 16.91
CA LEU A 252 2.13 -14.73 17.59
C LEU A 252 1.88 -14.81 19.12
N GLN A 253 1.28 -13.77 19.72
CA GLN A 253 0.89 -13.75 21.13
C GLN A 253 -0.56 -14.21 21.37
N SER A 254 -1.32 -14.58 20.33
CA SER A 254 -2.64 -15.17 20.47
C SER A 254 -2.56 -16.58 21.08
N ALA A 255 -3.32 -16.79 22.16
CA ALA A 255 -3.41 -18.10 22.81
C ALA A 255 -4.04 -19.16 21.89
N GLU A 256 -5.00 -18.79 21.04
CA GLU A 256 -5.65 -19.71 20.11
C GLU A 256 -4.70 -20.15 18.99
N ILE A 257 -3.90 -19.22 18.45
CA ILE A 257 -2.86 -19.55 17.46
C ILE A 257 -1.78 -20.44 18.09
N ARG A 258 -1.35 -20.14 19.33
CA ARG A 258 -0.38 -21.00 20.04
C ARG A 258 -0.94 -22.40 20.29
N GLU A 259 -2.19 -22.52 20.72
CA GLU A 259 -2.88 -23.81 20.89
C GLU A 259 -2.97 -24.59 19.57
N ALA A 260 -3.45 -23.95 18.49
CA ALA A 260 -3.58 -24.56 17.16
C ALA A 260 -2.24 -25.07 16.61
N MET A 261 -1.17 -24.31 16.85
CA MET A 261 0.20 -24.65 16.45
C MET A 261 0.95 -25.54 17.46
N LYS A 262 0.32 -25.92 18.58
CA LYS A 262 0.90 -26.71 19.68
C LYS A 262 2.17 -26.07 20.30
N ALA A 263 2.23 -24.73 20.27
CA ALA A 263 3.28 -23.94 20.88
C ALA A 263 3.07 -23.79 22.39
N ASP A 264 4.09 -24.11 23.17
CA ASP A 264 4.11 -23.93 24.62
C ASP A 264 4.77 -22.60 25.04
N SER A 265 4.97 -22.41 26.34
CA SER A 265 5.62 -21.22 26.90
C SER A 265 7.13 -21.13 26.63
N SER A 266 7.76 -22.21 26.14
CA SER A 266 9.16 -22.23 25.70
C SER A 266 9.32 -21.93 24.20
N THR A 267 8.22 -22.00 23.44
CA THR A 267 8.21 -21.77 22.00
C THR A 267 8.38 -20.29 21.69
N SER A 268 9.52 -19.93 21.09
CA SER A 268 9.84 -18.56 20.68
C SER A 268 8.97 -18.09 19.52
N ASP A 269 8.83 -16.77 19.38
CA ASP A 269 8.07 -16.15 18.30
C ASP A 269 8.64 -16.50 16.92
N SER A 270 9.96 -16.60 16.78
CA SER A 270 10.61 -17.08 15.55
C SER A 270 10.24 -18.54 15.24
N ALA A 271 10.22 -19.44 16.23
CA ALA A 271 9.81 -20.83 16.02
C ALA A 271 8.32 -20.96 15.65
N LEU A 272 7.44 -20.15 16.27
CA LEU A 272 6.02 -20.11 15.94
C LEU A 272 5.76 -19.51 14.54
N MET A 273 6.51 -18.47 14.16
CA MET A 273 6.49 -17.87 12.83
C MET A 273 6.87 -18.90 11.76
N ASP A 274 7.94 -19.68 11.98
CA ASP A 274 8.35 -20.76 11.08
C ASP A 274 7.29 -21.86 10.96
N ALA A 275 6.73 -22.28 12.10
CA ALA A 275 5.68 -23.30 12.13
C ALA A 275 4.42 -22.84 11.37
N LEU A 276 3.97 -21.60 11.58
CA LEU A 276 2.85 -21.00 10.84
C LEU A 276 3.16 -20.89 9.35
N ARG A 277 4.38 -20.48 8.99
CA ARG A 277 4.80 -20.32 7.60
C ARG A 277 4.81 -21.66 6.88
N THR A 278 5.35 -22.69 7.53
CA THR A 278 5.39 -24.07 7.05
C THR A 278 3.99 -24.66 6.93
N ALA A 279 3.10 -24.42 7.90
CA ALA A 279 1.70 -24.83 7.82
C ALA A 279 1.01 -24.18 6.61
N LYS A 280 1.15 -22.85 6.41
CA LYS A 280 0.54 -22.14 5.28
C LYS A 280 1.11 -22.55 3.92
N ASN A 281 2.39 -22.91 3.85
CA ASN A 281 3.01 -23.40 2.60
C ASN A 281 2.44 -24.76 2.16
N ASN A 282 2.06 -25.60 3.12
CA ASN A 282 1.46 -26.91 2.88
C ASN A 282 -0.08 -26.91 2.86
N PHE A 283 -0.71 -25.78 3.22
CA PHE A 283 -2.16 -25.64 3.24
C PHE A 283 -2.81 -25.86 1.87
N ARG A 284 -4.02 -26.43 1.88
CA ARG A 284 -4.85 -26.74 0.71
C ARG A 284 -6.30 -26.47 1.08
N GLY A 285 -6.76 -25.25 0.84
CA GLY A 285 -8.10 -24.73 1.15
C GLY A 285 -8.25 -23.31 0.64
#